data_AF-A0A7V7WQ45-F1
#
_entry.id   AF-A0A7V7WQ45-F1
#
_cell.length_a   1.000
_cell.length_b   1.000
_cell.length_c   1.000
_cell.angle_alpha   90.00
_cell.angle_beta   90.00
_cell.angle_gamma   90.00
#
_symmetry.space_group_name_H-M   'P 1'
#
loop_
_entity.id
_entity.type
_entity.pdbx_description
1 polymer ?
#
loop_
_entity_poly.entity_id
_entity_poly.type
_entity_poly.pdbx_seq_one_letter_code
_entity_poly.pdbx_strand_id
1 'polypeptide(L)' 'FQERARELGGNAVINIKSYYKKDLRVSRSEYLCGAGATVAGVTFKGTVVKLAQ' A
#
# COMPACT_ATOMS: atom_id res chain seq x y z
N PHE A 1 6.57 2.96 2.42
CA PHE A 1 6.16 1.93 3.40
C PHE A 1 7.24 1.60 4.41
N GLN A 2 8.45 1.22 3.99
CA GLN A 2 9.47 0.69 4.91
C GLN A 2 9.90 1.68 5.99
N GLU A 3 10.24 2.92 5.62
CA GLU A 3 10.60 3.97 6.58
C GLU A 3 9.47 4.24 7.57
N ARG A 4 8.25 4.46 7.04
CA ARG A 4 7.07 4.68 7.87
C ARG A 4 6.76 3.52 8.82
N ALA A 5 6.98 2.28 8.39
CA ALA A 5 6.79 1.11 9.25
C ALA A 5 7.78 1.14 10.42
N ARG A 6 9.06 1.46 10.16
CA ARG A 6 10.10 1.61 11.20
C ARG A 6 9.79 2.76 12.16
N GLU A 7 9.38 3.91 11.65
CA GLU A 7 8.96 5.06 12.47
C GLU A 7 7.81 4.71 13.42
N LEU A 8 6.88 3.88 12.96
CA LEU A 8 5.73 3.40 13.74
C LEU A 8 6.07 2.20 14.63
N GLY A 9 7.34 1.80 14.72
CA GLY A 9 7.81 0.68 15.55
C GLY A 9 7.44 -0.72 15.02
N GLY A 10 6.95 -0.82 13.78
CA GLY A 10 6.63 -2.08 13.11
C GLY A 10 7.80 -2.62 12.27
N ASN A 11 7.77 -3.92 11.99
CA ASN A 11 8.74 -4.60 11.12
C ASN A 11 8.12 -5.16 9.83
N ALA A 12 6.79 -5.12 9.68
CA ALA A 12 6.09 -5.58 8.49
C ALA A 12 4.89 -4.69 8.15
N VAL A 13 4.50 -4.72 6.86
CA VAL A 13 3.26 -4.09 6.37
C VAL A 13 2.41 -5.19 5.73
N ILE A 14 1.22 -5.41 6.29
CA ILE A 14 0.27 -6.44 5.84
C ILE A 14 -1.01 -5.79 5.28
N ASN A 15 -1.91 -6.62 4.74
CA ASN A 15 -3.20 -6.18 4.21
C ASN A 15 -3.06 -5.03 3.19
N ILE A 16 -2.09 -5.14 2.28
CA ILE A 16 -1.85 -4.15 1.24
C ILE A 16 -3.01 -4.18 0.24
N LYS A 17 -3.59 -3.01 -0.03
CA LYS A 17 -4.73 -2.81 -0.94
C LYS A 17 -4.43 -1.61 -1.83
N SER A 18 -4.80 -1.68 -3.11
CA SER A 18 -4.72 -0.50 -3.97
C SER A 18 -5.85 0.46 -3.67
N TYR A 19 -5.55 1.75 -3.70
CA TYR A 19 -6.48 2.83 -3.40
C TYR A 19 -6.42 3.87 -4.52
N TYR A 20 -7.49 4.00 -5.30
CA TYR A 20 -7.53 4.99 -6.38
C TYR A 20 -8.93 5.60 -6.48
N LYS A 21 -9.03 6.94 -6.57
CA LYS A 21 -10.32 7.67 -6.62
C LYS A 21 -11.36 7.21 -5.57
N LYS A 22 -10.91 6.99 -4.32
CA LYS A 22 -11.72 6.47 -3.19
C LYS A 22 -12.19 5.01 -3.33
N ASP A 23 -11.78 4.30 -4.39
CA ASP A 23 -11.99 2.87 -4.54
C ASP A 23 -10.87 2.08 -3.84
N LEU A 24 -11.25 1.12 -3.00
CA LEU A 24 -10.38 0.19 -2.32
C LEU A 24 -10.47 -1.18 -2.99
N ARG A 25 -9.48 -1.53 -3.79
CA ARG A 25 -9.41 -2.83 -4.44
C ARG A 25 -8.46 -3.76 -3.69
N VAL A 26 -9.00 -4.91 -3.28
CA VAL A 26 -8.26 -6.02 -2.70
C VAL A 26 -8.02 -7.06 -3.80
N SER A 27 -6.76 -7.29 -4.15
CA SER A 27 -6.36 -8.38 -5.04
C SER A 27 -4.92 -8.78 -4.72
N ARG A 28 -4.58 -10.06 -4.92
CA ARG A 28 -3.21 -10.58 -4.74
C ARG A 28 -2.36 -10.41 -6.00
N SER A 29 -2.99 -10.27 -7.16
CA SER A 29 -2.33 -10.21 -8.47
C SER A 29 -2.53 -8.89 -9.21
N GLU A 30 -3.53 -8.09 -8.80
CA GLU A 30 -3.93 -6.88 -9.51
C GLU A 30 -3.87 -5.65 -8.59
N TYR A 31 -3.61 -4.49 -9.19
CA TYR A 31 -3.67 -3.19 -8.51
C TYR A 31 -4.22 -2.12 -9.44
N LEU A 32 -4.80 -1.07 -8.85
CA LEU A 32 -5.30 0.08 -9.59
C LEU A 32 -4.17 1.07 -9.91
N CYS A 33 -4.09 1.46 -11.18
CA CYS A 33 -3.17 2.48 -11.69
C CYS A 33 -3.95 3.74 -12.12
N GLY A 34 -3.48 4.90 -11.68
CA GLY A 34 -3.93 6.18 -12.19
C GLY A 34 -2.97 6.69 -13.26
N ALA A 35 -3.40 6.63 -14.52
CA ALA A 35 -2.66 7.23 -15.63
C ALA A 35 -3.05 8.70 -15.80
N GLY A 36 -2.09 9.60 -15.63
CA GLY A 36 -2.20 11.01 -16.02
C GLY A 36 -1.73 11.23 -17.46
N ALA A 37 -1.74 12.48 -17.91
CA ALA A 37 -1.31 12.85 -19.25
C ALA A 37 0.17 12.53 -19.54
N THR A 38 1.01 12.51 -18.50
CA THR A 38 2.46 12.32 -18.63
C THR A 38 3.04 11.27 -17.68
N VAL A 39 2.38 11.02 -16.55
CA VAL A 39 2.88 10.12 -15.50
C VAL A 39 1.75 9.21 -15.05
N ALA A 40 2.07 7.92 -14.89
CA ALA A 40 1.21 6.95 -14.23
C ALA A 40 1.66 6.78 -12.77
N GLY A 41 0.70 6.70 -11.86
CA GLY A 41 0.94 6.53 -10.43
C GLY A 41 0.04 5.47 -9.84
N VAL A 42 0.50 4.85 -8.76
CA VAL A 42 -0.29 3.90 -7.96
C VAL A 42 -0.30 4.36 -6.52
N THR A 43 -1.33 4.00 -5.77
CA THR A 43 -1.38 4.29 -4.34
C THR A 43 -1.85 3.04 -3.61
N PHE A 44 -1.13 2.70 -2.55
CA PHE A 44 -1.42 1.53 -1.72
C PHE A 44 -1.72 1.98 -0.29
N LYS A 45 -2.64 1.28 0.37
CA LYS A 45 -2.88 1.36 1.80
C LYS A 45 -2.55 -0.01 2.42
N GLY A 46 -1.93 0.00 3.59
CA GLY A 46 -1.57 -1.22 4.31
C GLY A 46 -1.51 -0.97 5.82
N THR A 47 -1.47 -2.04 6.59
CA THR A 47 -1.43 -2.01 8.05
C THR A 47 -0.01 -2.33 8.52
N VAL A 48 0.58 -1.44 9.31
CA VAL A 48 1.88 -1.68 9.94
C VAL A 48 1.69 -2.58 11.15
N VAL A 49 2.52 -3.62 11.26
CA VAL A 49 2.52 -4.57 12.39
C VAL A 49 3.94 -4.85 12.84
N LYS A 50 4.08 -5.34 14.08
CA LYS A 50 5.32 -5.93 14.59
C LYS A 50 5.09 -7.43 14.76
N LEU A 51 5.65 -8.24 13.87
CA LEU A 51 5.59 -9.69 13.93
C LEU A 51 6.60 -10.18 14.97
N ALA A 52 6.17 -11.08 15.86
CA ALA A 52 7.08 -11.87 16.68
C ALA A 52 7.83 -12.81 15.74
N GLN A 53 9.16 -12.69 15.72
CA GLN A 53 10.05 -13.52 14.91
C GLN A 53 10.65 -14.61 15.78
#